data_AF-T0ZP71-F1
#
_entry.id   AF-T0ZP71-F1
#
_cell.length_a   1.000
_cell.length_b   1.000
_cell.length_c   1.000
_cell.angle_alpha   90.00
_cell.angle_beta   90.00
_cell.angle_gamma   90.00
#
_symmetry.space_group_name_H-M   'P 1'
#
loop_
_entity.id
_entity.type
_entity.pdbx_description
1 polymer ?
#
loop_
_entity_poly.entity_id
_entity_poly.type
_entity_poly.pdbx_seq_one_letter_code
_entity_poly.pdbx_strand_id
1 'polypeptide(L)'
;KLHFDAWKMGIKAVAIYRDNCKVAQPLSTTKSAVAQSLTDQELAKKVAELEKALNTQTVVVKKPLRERLPRRRRSATFAFRVADCEGYVTVGEYDDGRPGEVFMKVSKQGSTLAGIMDAFSISVSLGLQHGVPLSTFVRKYTNMRFEPAGMTDDPDIRIAASLVDY
;
A
#
# COMPACT_ATOMS: atom_id res chain seq x y z
N LYS A 1 -36.31 -5.26 -13.94
CA LYS A 1 -37.53 -4.54 -13.52
C LYS A 1 -37.21 -3.13 -13.04
N LEU A 2 -36.34 -2.95 -12.04
CA LEU A 2 -35.95 -1.64 -11.48
C LEU A 2 -35.63 -0.52 -12.51
N HIS A 3 -34.84 -0.79 -13.55
CA HIS A 3 -34.46 0.21 -14.56
C HIS A 3 -35.64 0.65 -15.45
N PHE A 4 -36.62 -0.22 -15.69
CA PHE A 4 -37.81 0.08 -16.50
C PHE A 4 -38.79 0.98 -15.74
N ASP A 5 -38.92 0.75 -14.43
CA ASP A 5 -39.77 1.54 -13.54
C ASP A 5 -39.16 2.94 -13.30
N ALA A 6 -37.83 3.01 -13.13
CA ALA A 6 -37.11 4.27 -13.02
C ALA A 6 -37.29 5.17 -14.25
N TRP A 7 -37.30 4.59 -15.45
CA TRP A 7 -37.59 5.32 -16.69
C TRP A 7 -39.02 5.87 -16.73
N LYS A 8 -40.03 5.04 -16.41
CA LYS A 8 -41.44 5.47 -16.38
C LYS A 8 -41.69 6.60 -15.37
N MET A 9 -40.98 6.59 -14.24
CA MET A 9 -41.09 7.62 -13.19
C MET A 9 -40.22 8.86 -13.46
N GLY A 10 -39.45 8.90 -14.55
CA GLY A 10 -38.60 10.04 -14.90
C GLY A 10 -37.40 10.24 -13.96
N ILE A 11 -36.95 9.19 -13.27
CA ILE A 11 -35.85 9.27 -12.31
C ILE A 11 -34.51 9.35 -13.06
N LYS A 12 -33.72 10.40 -12.78
CA LYS A 12 -32.46 10.68 -13.49
C LYS A 12 -31.32 9.71 -13.18
N ALA A 13 -31.30 9.07 -12.01
CA ALA A 13 -30.27 8.11 -11.63
C ALA A 13 -30.76 7.12 -10.56
N VAL A 14 -30.22 5.90 -10.59
CA VAL A 14 -30.47 4.86 -9.58
C VAL A 14 -29.13 4.44 -8.96
N ALA A 15 -28.98 4.63 -7.66
CA ALA A 15 -27.80 4.17 -6.92
C ALA A 15 -28.12 2.86 -6.19
N ILE A 16 -27.34 1.81 -6.45
CA ILE A 16 -27.47 0.51 -5.80
C ILE A 16 -26.31 0.35 -4.83
N TYR A 17 -26.63 0.17 -3.55
CA TYR A 17 -25.67 -0.14 -2.50
C TYR A 17 -25.80 -1.62 -2.15
N ARG A 18 -24.69 -2.36 -2.26
CA ARG A 18 -24.59 -3.75 -1.79
C ARG A 18 -24.18 -3.78 -0.32
N ASP A 19 -24.44 -4.91 0.34
CA ASP A 19 -23.98 -5.10 1.70
C ASP A 19 -22.47 -4.88 1.81
N ASN A 20 -22.07 -4.16 2.85
CA ASN A 20 -20.68 -3.78 3.15
C ASN A 20 -20.03 -2.77 2.18
N CYS A 21 -20.78 -2.07 1.32
CA CYS A 21 -20.21 -1.03 0.44
C CYS A 21 -20.07 0.37 1.08
N LYS A 22 -20.52 0.55 2.33
CA LYS A 22 -20.39 1.79 3.10
C LYS A 22 -19.91 1.51 4.52
N VAL A 23 -19.03 2.36 5.04
CA VAL A 23 -18.38 2.25 6.36
C VAL A 23 -19.39 2.34 7.52
N ALA A 24 -20.49 3.07 7.32
CA ALA A 24 -21.65 3.06 8.20
C ALA A 24 -22.89 2.87 7.33
N GLN A 25 -23.58 1.74 7.50
CA GLN A 25 -24.90 1.53 6.93
C GLN A 25 -25.92 1.77 8.04
N PRO A 26 -26.88 2.71 7.90
CA PRO A 26 -28.00 2.76 8.81
C PRO A 26 -28.79 1.47 8.64
N LEU A 27 -28.89 0.66 9.69
CA LEU A 27 -29.79 -0.48 9.70
C LEU A 27 -31.19 0.06 9.42
N SER A 28 -31.80 -0.37 8.32
CA SER A 28 -33.22 -0.17 8.09
C SER A 28 -33.96 -0.84 9.25
N THR A 29 -34.43 -0.04 10.19
CA THR A 29 -35.45 -0.46 11.15
C THR A 29 -36.77 -0.51 10.39
N THR A 30 -36.94 -1.56 9.58
CA THR A 30 -38.29 -2.14 9.53
C THR A 30 -38.61 -2.46 10.98
N LYS A 31 -39.44 -1.61 11.62
CA LYS A 31 -40.34 -2.06 12.67
C LYS A 31 -41.19 -3.14 12.02
N SER A 32 -40.62 -4.34 11.87
CA SER A 32 -41.41 -5.53 11.71
C SER A 32 -42.37 -5.50 12.88
N ALA A 33 -43.65 -5.71 12.59
CA ALA A 33 -44.74 -5.80 13.54
C ALA A 33 -44.61 -7.02 14.50
N VAL A 34 -43.37 -7.33 14.90
CA VAL A 34 -42.92 -8.36 15.84
C VAL A 34 -42.29 -7.68 17.07
N ALA A 35 -42.21 -6.35 17.11
CA ALA A 35 -41.74 -5.57 18.28
C ALA A 35 -42.82 -5.40 19.36
N GLN A 36 -43.72 -6.39 19.49
CA GLN A 36 -44.69 -6.45 20.58
C GLN A 36 -44.63 -7.88 21.11
N SER A 37 -44.13 -8.01 22.34
CA SER A 37 -43.80 -9.24 23.08
C SER A 37 -42.46 -9.92 22.77
N LEU A 38 -41.35 -9.23 23.04
CA LEU A 38 -40.12 -9.91 23.48
C LEU A 38 -39.86 -9.46 24.91
N THR A 39 -39.63 -10.41 25.81
CA THR A 39 -39.33 -10.10 27.21
C THR A 39 -37.95 -9.44 27.32
N ASP A 40 -37.75 -8.57 28.32
CA ASP A 40 -36.48 -7.83 28.51
C ASP A 40 -35.24 -8.74 28.53
N GLN A 41 -35.41 -10.01 28.95
CA GLN A 41 -34.36 -11.03 28.95
C GLN A 41 -33.95 -11.49 27.55
N GLU A 42 -34.86 -11.53 26.58
CA GLU A 42 -34.57 -11.92 25.19
C GLU A 42 -33.91 -10.78 24.43
N LEU A 43 -34.28 -9.54 24.74
CA LEU A 43 -33.62 -8.35 24.20
C LEU A 43 -32.18 -8.25 24.72
N ALA A 44 -31.96 -8.48 26.03
CA ALA A 44 -30.63 -8.50 26.62
C ALA A 44 -29.73 -9.58 26.02
N LYS A 45 -30.27 -10.78 25.73
CA LYS A 45 -29.51 -11.84 25.05
C LYS A 45 -29.13 -11.46 23.62
N LYS A 46 -30.04 -10.86 22.85
CA LYS A 46 -29.73 -10.38 21.49
C LYS A 46 -28.72 -9.24 21.48
N VAL A 47 -28.79 -8.32 22.44
CA VAL A 47 -27.80 -7.24 22.60
C VAL A 47 -26.43 -7.82 22.94
N ALA A 48 -26.35 -8.76 23.89
CA ALA A 48 -25.09 -9.43 24.23
C ALA A 48 -24.50 -10.24 23.06
N GLU A 49 -25.34 -10.87 22.25
CA GLU A 49 -24.92 -11.60 21.05
C GLU A 49 -24.43 -10.65 19.94
N LEU A 50 -25.10 -9.52 19.75
CA LEU A 50 -24.68 -8.46 18.83
C LEU A 50 -23.38 -7.78 19.28
N GLU A 51 -23.20 -7.54 20.58
CA GLU A 51 -21.96 -7.01 21.15
C GLU A 51 -20.79 -7.99 20.93
N LYS A 52 -21.04 -9.28 21.06
CA LYS A 52 -20.03 -10.33 20.82
C LYS A 52 -19.70 -10.45 19.33
N ALA A 53 -20.68 -10.31 18.44
CA ALA A 53 -20.49 -10.26 17.00
C ALA A 53 -19.70 -9.01 16.58
N LEU A 54 -20.01 -7.85 17.17
CA LEU A 54 -19.32 -6.58 16.93
C LEU A 54 -17.86 -6.62 17.39
N ASN A 55 -17.57 -7.25 18.54
CA ASN A 55 -16.20 -7.46 19.01
C ASN A 55 -15.38 -8.35 18.08
N THR A 56 -16.02 -9.35 17.46
CA THR A 56 -15.38 -10.25 16.48
C THR A 56 -15.11 -9.54 15.14
N GLN A 57 -15.90 -8.49 14.85
CA GLN A 57 -15.79 -7.63 13.67
C GLN A 57 -14.93 -6.38 13.89
N THR A 58 -14.13 -6.34 14.95
CA THR A 58 -13.05 -5.36 15.06
C THR A 58 -12.07 -5.63 13.93
N VAL A 59 -12.28 -4.94 12.80
CA VAL A 59 -11.29 -4.82 11.74
C VAL A 59 -10.06 -4.27 12.41
N VAL A 60 -9.10 -5.14 12.71
CA VAL A 60 -7.78 -4.74 13.20
C VAL A 60 -7.19 -3.92 12.06
N VAL A 61 -7.41 -2.61 12.10
CA VAL A 61 -6.71 -1.65 11.26
C VAL A 61 -5.28 -1.76 11.73
N LYS A 62 -4.52 -2.67 11.11
CA LYS A 62 -3.10 -2.87 11.34
C LYS A 62 -2.44 -1.57 10.90
N LYS A 63 -2.35 -0.59 11.80
CA LYS A 63 -1.62 0.63 11.55
C LYS A 63 -0.21 0.19 11.18
N PRO A 64 0.34 0.59 10.02
CA PRO A 64 1.71 0.25 9.66
C PRO A 64 2.65 0.94 10.66
N LEU A 65 2.96 0.23 11.74
CA LEU A 65 3.96 0.65 12.70
C LEU A 65 5.32 0.50 12.03
N ARG A 66 6.14 1.54 12.13
CA ARG A 66 7.48 1.54 11.54
C ARG A 66 8.34 0.48 12.21
N GLU A 67 8.75 -0.53 11.45
CA GLU A 67 9.73 -1.54 11.84
C GLU A 67 11.14 -0.99 11.57
N ARG A 68 11.80 -0.48 12.62
CA ARG A 68 13.16 0.06 12.48
C ARG A 68 14.17 -1.08 12.33
N LEU A 69 15.16 -0.89 11.47
CA LEU A 69 16.25 -1.87 11.33
C LEU A 69 17.17 -1.83 12.57
N PRO A 70 17.78 -2.97 12.92
CA PRO A 70 18.81 -3.04 13.96
C PRO A 70 20.02 -2.15 13.66
N ARG A 71 20.73 -1.76 14.73
CA ARG A 71 21.96 -0.93 14.62
C ARG A 71 23.06 -1.63 13.81
N ARG A 72 23.18 -2.95 13.94
CA ARG A 72 24.08 -3.79 13.14
C ARG A 72 23.21 -4.74 12.33
N ARG A 73 23.37 -4.73 11.02
CA ARG A 73 22.54 -5.48 10.07
C ARG A 73 23.39 -6.00 8.92
N ARG A 74 22.84 -6.92 8.15
CA ARG A 74 23.43 -7.32 6.87
C ARG A 74 23.16 -6.24 5.83
N SER A 75 24.14 -5.99 4.97
CA SER A 75 24.00 -5.08 3.85
C SER A 75 24.80 -5.56 2.67
N ALA A 76 24.24 -5.46 1.48
CA ALA A 76 24.93 -5.66 0.22
C ALA A 76 25.17 -4.31 -0.45
N THR A 77 26.40 -4.07 -0.90
CA THR A 77 26.75 -2.88 -1.69
C THR A 77 27.37 -3.31 -3.00
N PHE A 78 26.88 -2.75 -4.09
CA PHE A 78 27.43 -2.98 -5.42
C PHE A 78 27.50 -1.68 -6.21
N ALA A 79 28.50 -1.60 -7.08
CA ALA A 79 28.61 -0.52 -8.05
C ALA A 79 27.62 -0.77 -9.18
N PHE A 80 27.13 0.31 -9.78
CA PHE A 80 26.33 0.25 -10.99
C PHE A 80 26.74 1.36 -11.94
N ARG A 81 26.45 1.16 -13.22
CA ARG A 81 26.53 2.20 -14.24
C ARG A 81 25.32 2.11 -15.15
N VAL A 82 24.65 3.24 -15.35
CA VAL A 82 23.58 3.43 -16.35
C VAL A 82 23.97 4.60 -17.24
N ALA A 83 24.22 4.31 -18.51
CA ALA A 83 24.78 5.27 -19.47
C ALA A 83 26.10 5.89 -18.96
N ASP A 84 26.13 7.21 -18.76
CA ASP A 84 27.25 7.99 -18.26
C ASP A 84 27.20 8.24 -16.74
N CYS A 85 26.18 7.72 -16.06
CA CYS A 85 26.03 7.81 -14.62
C CYS A 85 26.43 6.52 -13.94
N GLU A 86 27.43 6.63 -13.07
CA GLU A 86 27.87 5.54 -12.20
C GLU A 86 27.55 5.85 -10.74
N GLY A 87 27.55 4.83 -9.90
CA GLY A 87 27.20 4.97 -8.51
C GLY A 87 27.29 3.67 -7.73
N TYR A 88 26.77 3.71 -6.51
CA TYR A 88 26.68 2.56 -5.62
C TYR A 88 25.25 2.42 -5.11
N VAL A 89 24.72 1.20 -5.18
CA VAL A 89 23.51 0.82 -4.44
C VAL A 89 23.94 0.10 -3.17
N THR A 90 23.32 0.44 -2.05
CA THR A 90 23.45 -0.27 -0.79
C THR A 90 22.07 -0.70 -0.31
N VAL A 91 21.86 -2.00 -0.16
CA VAL A 91 20.64 -2.58 0.36
C VAL A 91 20.90 -3.08 1.77
N GLY A 92 20.14 -2.57 2.75
CA GLY A 92 20.16 -3.04 4.13
C GLY A 92 19.01 -4.02 4.38
N GLU A 93 19.32 -5.14 5.02
CA GLU A 93 18.35 -6.22 5.25
C GLU A 93 17.99 -6.34 6.74
N TYR A 94 16.79 -6.83 6.99
CA TYR A 94 16.38 -7.37 8.29
C TYR A 94 17.06 -8.74 8.53
N ASP A 95 16.99 -9.24 9.77
CA ASP A 95 17.59 -10.52 10.14
C ASP A 95 16.97 -11.73 9.40
N ASP A 96 15.75 -11.55 8.87
CA ASP A 96 15.04 -12.53 8.04
C ASP A 96 15.40 -12.46 6.54
N GLY A 97 16.31 -11.57 6.15
CA GLY A 97 16.74 -11.38 4.76
C GLY A 97 15.82 -10.49 3.92
N ARG A 98 14.73 -9.95 4.48
CA ARG A 98 13.92 -8.96 3.77
C ARG A 98 14.69 -7.64 3.63
N PRO A 99 14.65 -6.98 2.47
CA PRO A 99 15.22 -5.64 2.33
C PRO A 99 14.39 -4.62 3.12
N GLY A 100 15.05 -3.87 3.99
CA GLY A 100 14.45 -2.84 4.83
C GLY A 100 14.85 -1.41 4.48
N GLU A 101 15.92 -1.23 3.72
CA GLU A 101 16.34 0.06 3.21
C GLU A 101 17.19 -0.11 1.94
N VAL A 102 17.13 0.90 1.07
CA VAL A 102 17.90 0.99 -0.16
C VAL A 102 18.46 2.41 -0.26
N PHE A 103 19.76 2.52 -0.50
CA PHE A 103 20.47 3.78 -0.71
C PHE A 103 21.18 3.77 -2.05
N MET A 104 20.95 4.80 -2.86
CA MET A 104 21.56 4.97 -4.16
C MET A 104 22.40 6.25 -4.16
N LYS A 105 23.73 6.09 -4.23
CA LYS A 105 24.67 7.19 -4.37
C LYS A 105 25.13 7.30 -5.81
N VAL A 106 24.97 8.47 -6.42
CA VAL A 106 25.38 8.75 -7.80
C VAL A 106 26.66 9.61 -7.81
N SER A 107 27.59 9.33 -8.72
CA SER A 107 28.99 9.81 -8.70
C SER A 107 29.23 11.28 -9.04
N LYS A 108 28.22 12.14 -8.85
CA LYS A 108 28.34 13.61 -8.94
C LYS A 108 27.69 14.22 -7.72
N GLN A 109 28.40 14.20 -6.59
CA GLN A 109 27.91 14.74 -5.33
C GLN A 109 27.54 16.22 -5.49
N GLY A 110 26.38 16.60 -4.94
CA GLY A 110 25.87 17.97 -5.05
C GLY A 110 25.13 18.28 -6.36
N SER A 111 24.99 17.31 -7.27
CA SER A 111 24.10 17.45 -8.43
C SER A 111 22.62 17.30 -8.04
N THR A 112 21.73 17.86 -8.87
CA THR A 112 20.28 17.69 -8.72
C THR A 112 19.89 16.22 -8.70
N LEU A 113 20.53 15.40 -9.54
CA LEU A 113 20.27 13.97 -9.61
C LEU A 113 20.66 13.26 -8.30
N ALA A 114 21.85 13.56 -7.75
CA ALA A 114 22.27 13.00 -6.47
C ALA A 114 21.28 13.35 -5.34
N GLY A 115 20.82 14.60 -5.27
CA GLY A 115 19.83 15.03 -4.27
C GLY A 115 18.47 14.33 -4.43
N ILE A 116 17.98 14.16 -5.66
CA ILE A 116 16.73 13.43 -5.93
C ILE A 116 16.87 11.95 -5.59
N MET A 117 17.99 11.32 -5.93
CA MET A 117 18.25 9.90 -5.64
C MET A 117 18.39 9.63 -4.14
N ASP A 118 19.01 10.55 -3.39
CA ASP A 118 19.05 10.48 -1.92
C ASP A 118 17.63 10.57 -1.33
N ALA A 119 16.82 11.53 -1.78
CA ALA A 119 15.44 11.69 -1.33
C ALA A 119 14.55 10.47 -1.71
N PHE A 120 14.76 9.92 -2.90
CA PHE A 120 14.09 8.72 -3.38
C PHE A 120 14.44 7.51 -2.51
N SER A 121 15.74 7.30 -2.27
CA SER A 121 16.27 6.24 -1.40
C SER A 121 15.65 6.28 -0.01
N ILE A 122 15.60 7.46 0.61
CA ILE A 122 14.97 7.67 1.92
C ILE A 122 13.48 7.33 1.87
N SER A 123 12.77 7.79 0.83
CA SER A 123 11.33 7.57 0.68
C SER A 123 10.98 6.09 0.52
N VAL A 124 11.71 5.36 -0.33
CA VAL A 124 11.53 3.91 -0.52
C VAL A 124 11.86 3.15 0.76
N SER A 125 12.98 3.48 1.40
CA SER A 125 13.39 2.87 2.67
C SER A 125 12.36 3.07 3.78
N LEU A 126 11.78 4.27 3.87
CA LEU A 126 10.71 4.54 4.82
C LEU A 126 9.48 3.68 4.51
N GLY A 127 9.08 3.58 3.24
CA GLY A 127 7.97 2.73 2.84
C GLY A 127 8.17 1.25 3.17
N LEU A 128 9.38 0.71 2.91
CA LEU A 128 9.74 -0.66 3.29
C LEU A 128 9.62 -0.87 4.80
N GLN A 129 10.12 0.08 5.61
CA GLN A 129 9.99 0.03 7.07
C GLN A 129 8.55 0.14 7.59
N HIS A 130 7.63 0.67 6.78
CA HIS A 130 6.19 0.70 7.07
C HIS A 130 5.43 -0.50 6.46
N GLY A 131 6.15 -1.51 5.97
CA GLY A 131 5.58 -2.76 5.48
C GLY A 131 5.04 -2.68 4.05
N VAL A 132 5.40 -1.66 3.27
CA VAL A 132 5.10 -1.64 1.83
C VAL A 132 5.93 -2.76 1.17
N PRO A 133 5.30 -3.72 0.46
CA PRO A 133 6.04 -4.77 -0.21
C PRO A 133 6.98 -4.21 -1.29
N LEU A 134 8.20 -4.73 -1.38
CA LEU A 134 9.16 -4.35 -2.44
C LEU A 134 8.57 -4.49 -3.84
N SER A 135 7.78 -5.55 -4.08
CA SER A 135 7.12 -5.79 -5.36
C SER A 135 6.18 -4.66 -5.79
N THR A 136 5.63 -3.89 -4.84
CA THR A 136 4.82 -2.70 -5.13
C THR A 136 5.67 -1.58 -5.72
N PHE A 137 6.87 -1.35 -5.17
CA PHE A 137 7.81 -0.36 -5.70
C PHE A 137 8.32 -0.78 -7.08
N VAL A 138 8.78 -2.03 -7.21
CA VAL A 138 9.24 -2.58 -8.51
C VAL A 138 8.16 -2.36 -9.56
N ARG A 139 6.93 -2.83 -9.33
CA ARG A 139 5.82 -2.64 -10.29
C ARG A 139 5.55 -1.18 -10.65
N LYS A 140 5.78 -0.25 -9.72
CA LYS A 140 5.51 1.17 -9.93
C LYS A 140 6.61 1.87 -10.72
N TYR A 141 7.85 1.41 -10.58
CA TYR A 141 9.04 2.07 -11.12
C TYR A 141 9.62 1.39 -12.35
N THR A 142 9.33 0.11 -12.58
CA THR A 142 9.69 -0.57 -13.82
C THR A 142 9.09 0.17 -15.02
N ASN A 143 9.91 0.41 -16.04
CA ASN A 143 9.65 1.21 -17.24
C ASN A 143 9.45 2.72 -16.99
N MET A 144 9.75 3.24 -15.80
CA MET A 144 9.79 4.68 -15.60
C MET A 144 10.93 5.29 -16.43
N ARG A 145 10.63 6.32 -17.21
CA ARG A 145 11.56 6.89 -18.19
C ARG A 145 12.00 8.29 -17.81
N PHE A 146 13.30 8.46 -17.63
CA PHE A 146 13.98 9.76 -17.49
C PHE A 146 15.49 9.55 -17.60
N GLU A 147 16.23 10.61 -17.95
CA GLU A 147 17.68 10.54 -17.98
C GLU A 147 18.29 10.56 -16.58
N PRO A 148 19.33 9.77 -16.28
CA PRO A 148 20.11 8.93 -17.21
C PRO A 148 19.43 7.60 -17.55
N ALA A 149 19.43 7.23 -18.83
CA ALA A 149 18.89 5.98 -19.36
C ALA A 149 19.80 5.43 -20.46
N GLY A 150 19.93 4.11 -20.57
CA GLY A 150 20.75 3.49 -21.60
C GLY A 150 21.37 2.16 -21.18
N MET A 151 22.48 1.81 -21.83
CA MET A 151 23.23 0.58 -21.52
C MET A 151 23.79 0.62 -20.11
N THR A 152 23.77 -0.52 -19.45
CA THR A 152 24.33 -0.70 -18.11
C THR A 152 25.62 -1.52 -18.14
N ASP A 153 26.24 -1.72 -16.98
CA ASP A 153 27.31 -2.69 -16.74
C ASP A 153 26.82 -4.01 -16.13
N ASP A 154 25.51 -4.18 -15.94
CA ASP A 154 24.91 -5.38 -15.36
C ASP A 154 24.62 -6.44 -16.45
N PRO A 155 25.07 -7.70 -16.27
CA PRO A 155 24.85 -8.76 -17.26
C PRO A 155 23.37 -9.15 -17.42
N ASP A 156 22.57 -9.02 -16.35
CA ASP A 156 21.16 -9.38 -16.31
C ASP A 156 20.28 -8.22 -16.81
N ILE A 157 20.69 -6.97 -16.59
CA ILE A 157 19.92 -5.77 -16.97
C ILE A 157 20.67 -4.93 -17.99
N ARG A 158 20.81 -5.41 -19.24
CA ARG A 158 21.66 -4.73 -20.24
C ARG A 158 21.28 -3.28 -20.58
N ILE A 159 20.00 -2.93 -20.46
CA ILE A 159 19.48 -1.59 -20.77
C ILE A 159 18.47 -1.21 -19.69
N ALA A 160 18.60 -0.01 -19.13
CA ALA A 160 17.64 0.56 -18.20
C ALA A 160 17.02 1.85 -18.76
N ALA A 161 15.74 2.07 -18.49
CA ALA A 161 15.00 3.23 -18.97
C ALA A 161 15.11 4.46 -18.05
N SER A 162 15.69 4.29 -16.86
CA SER A 162 16.13 5.33 -15.93
C SER A 162 16.97 4.72 -14.80
N LEU A 163 17.55 5.56 -13.94
CA LEU A 163 18.19 5.10 -12.70
C LEU A 163 17.25 4.43 -11.69
N VAL A 164 15.95 4.74 -11.74
CA VAL A 164 14.96 4.17 -10.80
C VAL A 164 14.35 2.88 -11.36
N ASP A 165 14.43 2.69 -12.67
CA ASP A 165 14.06 1.44 -13.36
C ASP A 165 15.13 0.35 -13.20
N TYR A 166 16.41 0.74 -13.16
CA TYR A 166 17.55 -0.11 -12.82
C TYR A 166 17.50 -0.57 -11.36
#